data_AF-A0A7L3BN57-F1
#
_entry.id   AF-A0A7L3BN57-F1
#
_cell.length_a   1.000
_cell.length_b   1.000
_cell.length_c   1.000
_cell.angle_alpha   90.00
_cell.angle_beta   90.00
_cell.angle_gamma   90.00
#
_symmetry.space_group_name_H-M   'P 1'
#
loop_
_entity.id
_entity.type
_entity.pdbx_description
1 polymer ?
#
loop_
_entity_poly.entity_id
_entity_poly.type
_entity_poly.pdbx_seq_one_letter_code
_entity_poly.pdbx_strand_id
1 'polypeptide(L)'
;GEFPTVAFKACTQQQSRNLKQSRLPVATVPDDVLSGGACVGADCLLRVLANYSRSGEVKTTITVGVVGYPNVGKSSLINSLKRSRACGVGAAPGVTRCLQAVQLDRHIQLLDCPGVVMATGAPPAAAPLRGALAPQRLRDPLSPAAAILRRCPPEQVGGD
;
A
#
# COMPACT_ATOMS: atom_id res chain seq x y z
N GLY A 1 23.15 3.16 4.39
CA GLY A 1 22.42 3.25 5.65
C GLY A 1 21.09 2.56 5.47
N GLU A 2 20.67 1.75 6.43
CA GLU A 2 19.37 1.08 6.40
C GLU A 2 18.29 2.08 6.82
N PHE A 3 17.21 2.19 6.03
CA PHE A 3 16.08 3.04 6.38
C PHE A 3 15.12 2.28 7.31
N PRO A 4 14.41 2.96 8.23
CA PRO A 4 13.45 2.28 9.09
C PRO A 4 12.38 1.58 8.26
N THR A 5 12.19 0.29 8.53
CA THR A 5 11.22 -0.55 7.82
C THR A 5 10.15 -1.01 8.80
N VAL A 6 8.88 -0.80 8.44
CA VAL A 6 7.72 -1.19 9.26
C VAL A 6 6.87 -2.17 8.46
N ALA A 7 6.67 -3.37 9.02
CA ALA A 7 5.70 -4.30 8.48
C ALA A 7 4.28 -3.72 8.64
N PHE A 8 3.48 -3.74 7.58
CA PHE A 8 2.18 -3.10 7.57
C PHE A 8 1.19 -3.88 6.69
N LYS A 9 0.00 -4.13 7.24
CA LYS A 9 -1.16 -4.63 6.50
C LYS A 9 -2.23 -3.56 6.48
N ALA A 10 -2.67 -3.16 5.28
CA ALA A 10 -3.76 -2.20 5.12
C ALA A 10 -5.13 -2.85 5.40
N CYS A 11 -6.07 -2.05 5.88
CA CYS A 11 -7.46 -2.44 6.06
C CYS A 11 -8.13 -2.68 4.70
N THR A 12 -8.87 -3.78 4.58
CA THR A 12 -9.62 -4.15 3.36
C THR A 12 -11.13 -3.96 3.50
N GLN A 13 -11.59 -3.40 4.63
CA GLN A 13 -13.01 -3.22 4.90
C GLN A 13 -13.67 -2.19 3.97
N GLN A 14 -14.96 -2.38 3.71
CA GLN A 14 -15.72 -1.51 2.81
C GLN A 14 -16.31 -0.27 3.46
N GLN A 15 -16.44 -0.27 4.79
CA GLN A 15 -16.97 0.88 5.54
C GLN A 15 -16.15 2.16 5.29
N SER A 16 -16.81 3.31 5.26
CA SER A 16 -16.19 4.61 4.96
C SER A 16 -15.49 5.26 6.15
N ARG A 17 -15.87 4.87 7.38
CA ARG A 17 -15.34 5.38 8.66
C ARG A 17 -15.07 4.23 9.61
N ASN A 18 -14.37 4.51 10.70
CA ASN A 18 -14.08 3.55 11.77
C ASN A 18 -13.40 2.27 11.26
N LEU A 19 -12.48 2.42 10.30
CA LEU A 19 -11.69 1.29 9.81
C LEU A 19 -10.96 0.62 10.99
N LYS A 20 -11.06 -0.71 11.05
CA LYS A 20 -10.49 -1.50 12.14
C LYS A 20 -8.97 -1.50 12.06
N GLN A 21 -8.34 -1.33 13.21
CA GLN A 21 -6.90 -1.44 13.41
C GLN A 21 -6.65 -2.40 14.57
N SER A 22 -5.76 -3.35 14.36
CA SER A 22 -5.17 -4.15 15.43
C SER A 22 -4.11 -3.33 16.15
N ARG A 23 -4.14 -3.39 17.49
CA ARG A 23 -3.11 -2.81 18.37
C ARG A 23 -1.99 -3.81 18.70
N LEU A 24 -2.12 -5.05 18.24
CA LEU A 24 -1.11 -6.08 18.46
C LEU A 24 0.11 -5.80 17.55
N PRO A 25 1.34 -6.01 18.05
CA PRO A 25 2.53 -6.01 17.20
C PRO A 25 2.39 -7.00 16.04
N VAL A 26 2.90 -6.63 14.86
CA VAL A 26 2.87 -7.50 13.68
C VAL A 26 3.56 -8.85 13.94
N ALA A 27 4.57 -8.89 14.80
CA ALA A 27 5.31 -10.10 15.14
C ALA A 27 4.52 -11.11 16.00
N THR A 28 3.45 -10.67 16.67
CA THR A 28 2.69 -11.48 17.64
C THR A 28 1.20 -11.51 17.30
N VAL A 29 0.82 -10.98 16.14
CA VAL A 29 -0.59 -10.91 15.77
C VAL A 29 -1.05 -12.31 15.31
N PRO A 30 -2.18 -12.82 15.79
CA PRO A 30 -2.72 -14.10 15.35
C PRO A 30 -3.05 -14.16 13.85
N ASP A 31 -2.98 -15.36 13.26
CA ASP A 31 -3.23 -15.57 11.82
C ASP A 31 -4.65 -15.25 11.38
N ASP A 32 -5.65 -15.40 12.26
CA ASP A 32 -7.04 -15.01 11.99
C ASP A 32 -7.17 -13.50 11.80
N VAL A 33 -6.40 -12.70 12.55
CA VAL A 33 -6.36 -11.25 12.41
C VAL A 33 -5.60 -10.83 11.14
N LEU A 34 -4.52 -11.55 10.79
CA LEU A 34 -3.79 -11.33 9.53
C LEU A 34 -4.63 -11.68 8.31
N SER A 35 -5.46 -12.72 8.40
CA SER A 35 -6.38 -13.13 7.35
C SER A 35 -7.62 -12.24 7.28
N GLY A 36 -7.97 -11.59 8.40
CA GLY A 36 -9.05 -10.64 8.50
C GLY A 36 -8.83 -9.33 7.75
N GLY A 37 -9.86 -8.46 7.82
CA GLY A 37 -9.87 -7.16 7.14
C GLY A 37 -9.29 -6.00 7.94
N ALA A 38 -8.79 -6.23 9.16
CA ALA A 38 -8.22 -5.19 10.00
C ALA A 38 -6.84 -4.75 9.50
N CYS A 39 -6.50 -3.48 9.72
CA CYS A 39 -5.13 -3.01 9.55
C CYS A 39 -4.23 -3.51 10.69
N VAL A 40 -2.97 -3.83 10.39
CA VAL A 40 -1.94 -4.19 11.38
C VAL A 40 -0.68 -3.37 11.11
N GLY A 41 -0.01 -2.90 12.17
CA GLY A 41 1.25 -2.12 12.07
C GLY A 41 1.07 -0.60 12.04
N ALA A 42 -0.17 -0.08 12.06
CA ALA A 42 -0.45 1.35 12.08
C ALA A 42 0.19 2.08 13.27
N ASP A 43 0.09 1.53 14.48
CA ASP A 43 0.67 2.15 15.67
C ASP A 43 2.19 2.30 15.57
N CYS A 44 2.88 1.31 14.97
CA CYS A 44 4.32 1.37 14.75
C CYS A 44 4.68 2.49 13.77
N LEU A 45 4.00 2.55 12.62
CA LEU A 45 4.26 3.58 11.62
C LEU A 45 3.93 4.99 12.15
N LEU A 46 2.82 5.16 12.86
CA LEU A 46 2.47 6.43 13.50
C LEU A 46 3.51 6.89 14.52
N ARG A 47 4.11 5.97 15.30
CA ARG A 47 5.21 6.30 16.22
C ARG A 47 6.44 6.77 15.47
N VAL A 48 6.80 6.11 14.36
CA VAL A 48 7.93 6.53 13.52
C VAL A 48 7.69 7.94 12.97
N LEU A 49 6.50 8.20 12.41
CA LEU A 49 6.15 9.54 11.90
C LEU A 49 6.13 10.61 13.02
N ALA A 50 5.62 10.26 14.21
CA ALA A 50 5.61 11.14 15.36
C ALA A 50 7.00 11.43 15.95
N ASN A 51 7.99 10.58 15.66
CA ASN A 51 9.39 10.86 15.99
C ASN A 51 10.01 11.81 14.96
N TYR A 52 9.70 11.64 13.68
CA TYR A 52 10.13 12.56 12.62
C TYR A 52 9.50 13.95 12.73
N SER A 53 8.33 14.09 13.35
CA SER A 53 7.72 15.40 13.61
C SER A 53 8.32 16.14 14.80
N ARG A 54 9.31 15.56 15.49
CA ARG A 54 10.03 16.23 16.58
C ARG A 54 11.34 16.82 16.06
N SER A 55 11.58 18.09 16.37
CA SER A 55 12.86 18.75 16.19
C SER A 55 13.31 19.28 17.55
N GLY A 56 14.25 18.57 18.20
CA GLY A 56 14.57 18.79 19.61
C GLY A 56 13.35 18.55 20.52
N GLU A 57 13.04 19.52 21.39
CA GLU A 57 11.85 19.47 22.26
C GLU A 57 10.56 19.99 21.59
N VAL A 58 10.65 20.56 20.38
CA VAL A 58 9.53 21.20 19.69
C VAL A 58 8.87 20.23 18.72
N LYS A 59 7.54 20.14 18.77
CA LYS A 59 6.75 19.46 17.74
C LYS A 59 6.58 20.36 16.53
N THR A 60 7.05 19.89 15.38
CA THR A 60 6.98 20.56 14.07
C THR A 60 5.98 19.85 13.16
N THR A 61 5.45 20.56 12.18
CA THR A 61 4.57 19.97 11.16
C THR A 61 5.41 19.35 10.05
N ILE A 62 5.11 18.10 9.69
CA ILE A 62 5.75 17.37 8.59
C ILE A 62 4.74 17.01 7.51
N THR A 63 5.20 17.00 6.27
CA THR A 63 4.45 16.48 5.11
C THR A 63 5.21 15.27 4.55
N VAL A 64 4.52 14.14 4.41
CA VAL A 64 5.12 12.86 4.05
C VAL A 64 4.47 12.30 2.80
N GLY A 65 5.26 12.09 1.75
CA GLY A 65 4.79 11.47 0.51
C GLY A 65 4.77 9.95 0.58
N VAL A 66 3.68 9.33 0.14
CA VAL A 66 3.57 7.87 -0.02
C VAL A 66 3.81 7.52 -1.49
N VAL A 67 4.97 6.95 -1.78
CA VAL A 67 5.42 6.63 -3.15
C VAL A 67 5.57 5.13 -3.37
N GLY A 68 5.45 4.69 -4.62
CA GLY A 68 5.60 3.29 -4.99
C GLY A 68 4.90 2.95 -6.31
N TYR A 69 5.00 1.70 -6.73
CA TYR A 69 4.35 1.22 -7.95
C TYR A 69 2.81 1.40 -7.92
N PRO A 70 2.13 1.39 -9.08
CA PRO A 70 0.69 1.25 -9.13
C PRO A 70 0.22 0.02 -8.32
N ASN A 71 -0.98 0.10 -7.74
CA ASN A 71 -1.66 -1.01 -7.05
C ASN A 71 -0.98 -1.63 -5.81
N VAL A 72 0.14 -1.10 -5.32
CA VAL A 72 0.80 -1.59 -4.07
C VAL A 72 0.09 -1.18 -2.76
N GLY A 73 -1.06 -0.52 -2.83
CA GLY A 73 -1.85 -0.17 -1.65
C GLY A 73 -1.51 1.17 -0.97
N LYS A 74 -0.88 2.12 -1.67
CA LYS A 74 -0.53 3.46 -1.16
C LYS A 74 -1.73 4.18 -0.52
N SER A 75 -2.81 4.36 -1.27
CA SER A 75 -4.06 4.98 -0.80
C SER A 75 -4.74 4.18 0.31
N SER A 76 -4.62 2.84 0.27
CA SER A 76 -5.13 1.96 1.32
C SER A 76 -4.36 2.11 2.63
N LEU A 77 -3.04 2.34 2.58
CA LEU A 77 -2.21 2.66 3.74
C LEU A 77 -2.66 3.98 4.37
N ILE A 78 -2.85 5.03 3.57
CA ILE A 78 -3.32 6.34 4.05
C ILE A 78 -4.69 6.22 4.72
N ASN A 79 -5.64 5.55 4.06
CA ASN A 79 -6.97 5.31 4.63
C ASN A 79 -6.90 4.54 5.95
N SER A 80 -6.03 3.52 6.01
CA SER A 80 -5.83 2.72 7.21
C SER A 80 -5.29 3.55 8.36
N LEU A 81 -4.29 4.41 8.13
CA LEU A 81 -3.75 5.33 9.14
C LEU A 81 -4.79 6.38 9.57
N LYS A 82 -5.58 6.89 8.62
CA LYS A 82 -6.64 7.87 8.90
C LYS A 82 -7.87 7.28 9.59
N ARG A 83 -8.02 5.95 9.54
CA ARG A 83 -9.21 5.18 9.97
C ARG A 83 -10.51 5.57 9.24
N SER A 84 -10.38 6.14 8.05
CA SER A 84 -11.49 6.49 7.16
C SER A 84 -11.05 6.46 5.70
N ARG A 85 -12.02 6.39 4.78
CA ARG A 85 -11.78 6.44 3.33
C ARG A 85 -11.60 7.88 2.86
N ALA A 86 -10.38 8.42 3.03
CA ALA A 86 -9.99 9.74 2.55
C ALA A 86 -9.53 9.74 1.08
N CYS A 87 -8.94 8.64 0.62
CA CYS A 87 -8.46 8.42 -0.74
C CYS A 87 -9.30 7.35 -1.45
N GLY A 88 -9.49 7.50 -2.76
CA GLY A 88 -10.08 6.46 -3.61
C GLY A 88 -9.17 5.24 -3.69
N VAL A 89 -9.76 4.04 -3.70
CA VAL A 89 -9.04 2.77 -3.85
C VAL A 89 -9.70 1.91 -4.91
N GLY A 90 -8.91 1.15 -5.66
CA GLY A 90 -9.41 0.24 -6.70
C GLY A 90 -8.30 -0.64 -7.25
N ALA A 91 -8.69 -1.72 -7.93
CA ALA A 91 -7.75 -2.67 -8.53
C ALA A 91 -7.15 -2.18 -9.86
N ALA A 92 -7.80 -1.22 -10.52
CA ALA A 92 -7.31 -0.66 -11.76
C ALA A 92 -6.12 0.29 -11.51
N PRO A 93 -5.03 0.22 -12.29
CA PRO A 93 -3.99 1.23 -12.22
C PRO A 93 -4.53 2.61 -12.61
N GLY A 94 -3.94 3.66 -12.04
CA GLY A 94 -4.34 5.04 -12.33
C GLY A 94 -5.59 5.53 -11.59
N VAL A 95 -5.96 4.89 -10.47
CA VAL A 95 -6.97 5.42 -9.53
C VAL A 95 -6.52 6.77 -8.96
N THR A 96 -5.31 6.83 -8.39
CA THR A 96 -4.69 8.09 -7.95
C THR A 96 -4.00 8.75 -9.15
N ARG A 97 -4.61 9.80 -9.70
CA ARG A 97 -4.11 10.52 -10.89
C ARG A 97 -3.36 11.80 -10.56
N CYS A 98 -3.70 12.43 -9.43
CA CYS A 98 -3.11 13.67 -8.96
C CYS A 98 -2.62 13.47 -7.52
N LEU A 99 -1.69 14.30 -7.09
CA LEU A 99 -1.24 14.33 -5.71
C LEU A 99 -2.38 14.85 -4.80
N GLN A 100 -2.67 14.13 -3.72
CA GLN A 100 -3.75 14.48 -2.79
C GLN A 100 -3.22 14.57 -1.36
N ALA A 101 -3.47 15.67 -0.67
CA ALA A 101 -3.09 15.85 0.73
C ALA A 101 -4.17 15.31 1.68
N VAL A 102 -3.77 14.52 2.68
CA VAL A 102 -4.63 13.99 3.73
C VAL A 102 -4.03 14.32 5.09
N GLN A 103 -4.73 15.16 5.86
CA GLN A 103 -4.33 15.49 7.22
C GLN A 103 -4.58 14.29 8.16
N LEU A 104 -3.53 13.75 8.79
CA LEU A 104 -3.69 12.71 9.82
C LEU A 104 -4.07 13.34 11.15
N ASP A 105 -3.24 14.26 11.65
CA ASP A 105 -3.43 15.05 12.86
C ASP A 105 -2.89 16.47 12.69
N ARG A 106 -2.74 17.28 13.74
CA ARG A 106 -2.25 18.67 13.63
C ARG A 106 -0.79 18.82 13.16
N HIS A 107 0.01 17.76 13.22
CA HIS A 107 1.45 17.79 12.95
C HIS A 107 1.84 16.98 11.72
N ILE A 108 0.99 16.08 11.23
CA ILE A 108 1.33 15.15 10.16
C ILE A 108 0.31 15.24 9.02
N GLN A 109 0.79 15.57 7.83
CA GLN A 109 0.06 15.48 6.58
C GLN A 109 0.67 14.39 5.70
N LEU A 110 -0.16 13.53 5.12
CA LEU A 110 0.26 12.55 4.11
C LEU A 110 -0.09 13.03 2.70
N LEU A 111 0.74 12.71 1.72
CA LEU A 111 0.46 12.92 0.31
C LEU A 111 0.25 11.55 -0.36
N ASP A 112 -0.94 11.32 -0.90
CA ASP A 112 -1.21 10.20 -1.81
C ASP A 112 -0.66 10.55 -3.18
N CYS A 113 0.37 9.83 -3.62
CA CYS A 113 1.03 10.07 -4.89
C CYS A 113 0.53 9.08 -5.96
N PRO A 114 0.45 9.49 -7.23
CA PRO A 114 0.28 8.56 -8.34
C PRO A 114 1.32 7.44 -8.33
N GLY A 115 0.95 6.26 -8.83
CA GLY A 115 1.89 5.15 -8.95
C GLY A 115 3.02 5.48 -9.94
N VAL A 116 4.27 5.28 -9.53
CA VAL A 116 5.44 5.56 -10.37
C VAL A 116 5.93 4.26 -11.00
N VAL A 117 6.18 4.28 -12.31
CA VAL A 117 6.77 3.16 -13.05
C VAL A 117 8.07 3.67 -13.64
N MET A 118 9.20 3.20 -13.10
CA MET A 118 10.50 3.56 -13.65
C MET A 118 10.66 2.91 -15.03
N ALA A 119 11.13 3.69 -16.01
CA ALA A 119 11.53 3.17 -17.32
C ALA A 119 12.84 2.39 -17.20
N THR A 120 12.82 1.30 -16.45
CA THR A 120 13.87 0.29 -16.49
C THR A 120 13.73 -0.42 -17.84
N GLY A 121 14.84 -0.76 -18.52
CA GLY A 121 14.88 -1.58 -19.74
C GLY A 121 14.43 -3.04 -19.52
N ALA A 122 13.43 -3.21 -18.66
CA ALA A 122 12.84 -4.48 -18.27
C ALA A 122 12.06 -5.08 -19.45
N PRO A 123 11.98 -6.41 -19.51
CA PRO A 123 11.26 -7.08 -20.57
C PRO A 123 9.78 -6.63 -20.62
N PRO A 124 9.13 -6.68 -21.79
CA PRO A 124 7.74 -6.23 -21.97
C PRO A 124 6.74 -6.84 -20.97
N ALA A 125 7.00 -8.08 -20.51
CA ALA A 125 6.18 -8.77 -19.53
C ALA A 125 6.31 -8.22 -18.09
N ALA A 126 7.33 -7.43 -17.77
CA ALA A 126 7.59 -6.97 -16.40
C ALA A 126 6.60 -5.91 -15.92
N ALA A 127 6.18 -4.99 -16.79
CA ALA A 127 5.27 -3.92 -16.41
C ALA A 127 3.85 -4.43 -16.04
N PRO A 128 3.22 -5.34 -16.82
CA PRO A 128 1.97 -5.98 -16.43
C PRO A 128 2.05 -6.70 -15.07
N LEU A 129 3.12 -7.45 -14.84
CA LEU A 129 3.33 -8.20 -13.60
C LEU A 129 3.54 -7.29 -12.37
N ARG A 130 3.90 -6.03 -12.57
CA ARG A 130 4.02 -5.01 -11.51
C ARG A 130 2.74 -4.19 -11.32
N GLY A 131 1.62 -4.59 -11.93
CA GLY A 131 0.34 -3.89 -11.82
C GLY A 131 0.31 -2.55 -12.54
N ALA A 132 1.30 -2.25 -13.40
CA ALA A 132 1.40 -0.97 -14.10
C ALA A 132 0.44 -0.84 -15.28
N LEU A 133 -0.05 -1.96 -15.81
CA LEU A 133 -0.96 -2.00 -16.94
C LEU A 133 -2.22 -2.79 -16.58
N ALA A 134 -3.39 -2.26 -16.93
CA ALA A 134 -4.66 -2.94 -16.73
C ALA A 134 -4.73 -4.17 -17.66
N PRO A 135 -5.27 -5.32 -17.19
CA PRO A 135 -5.36 -6.54 -18.01
C PRO A 135 -6.03 -6.32 -19.37
N GLN A 136 -7.05 -5.45 -19.42
CA GLN A 136 -7.79 -5.14 -20.65
C GLN A 136 -6.95 -4.39 -21.71
N ARG A 137 -5.78 -3.86 -21.33
CA ARG A 137 -4.88 -3.10 -22.21
C ARG A 137 -3.67 -3.90 -22.66
N LEU A 138 -3.57 -5.18 -22.27
CA LEU A 138 -2.48 -6.05 -22.68
C LEU A 138 -2.61 -6.41 -24.16
N ARG A 139 -1.56 -6.11 -24.94
CA ARG A 139 -1.47 -6.55 -26.35
C ARG A 139 -1.19 -8.04 -26.46
N ASP A 140 -0.34 -8.55 -25.56
CA ASP A 140 -0.01 -9.96 -25.42
C ASP A 140 -0.31 -10.38 -23.98
N PRO A 141 -1.49 -10.98 -23.72
CA PRO A 141 -1.84 -11.50 -22.40
C PRO A 141 -1.18 -12.86 -22.10
N LEU A 142 -0.71 -13.59 -23.11
CA LEU A 142 -0.14 -14.93 -22.94
C LEU A 142 1.24 -14.87 -22.28
N SER A 143 2.08 -13.92 -22.67
CA SER A 143 3.42 -13.73 -22.07
C SER A 143 3.39 -13.51 -20.55
N PRO A 144 2.62 -12.56 -19.99
CA PRO A 144 2.51 -12.41 -18.54
C PRO A 144 1.81 -13.61 -17.87
N ALA A 145 0.83 -14.26 -18.51
CA ALA A 145 0.21 -15.46 -17.97
C ALA A 145 1.21 -16.63 -17.84
N ALA A 146 2.01 -16.89 -18.88
CA ALA A 146 3.06 -17.90 -18.85
C ALA A 146 4.13 -17.57 -17.78
N ALA A 147 4.45 -16.29 -17.59
CA ALA A 147 5.36 -15.86 -16.54
C ALA A 147 4.79 -16.10 -15.12
N ILE A 148 3.47 -15.98 -14.93
CA ILE A 148 2.80 -16.33 -13.67
C ILE A 148 2.85 -17.84 -13.46
N LEU A 149 2.48 -18.65 -14.46
CA LEU A 149 2.50 -20.11 -14.39
C LEU A 149 3.88 -20.66 -14.02
N ARG A 150 4.96 -20.06 -14.52
CA ARG A 150 6.33 -20.44 -14.15
C ARG A 150 6.71 -20.11 -12.70
N ARG A 151 5.96 -19.25 -12.02
CA ARG A 151 6.21 -18.82 -10.63
C ARG A 151 5.27 -19.47 -9.62
N CYS A 152 4.17 -20.04 -10.09
CA CYS A 152 3.18 -20.69 -9.24
C CYS A 152 3.45 -22.21 -9.21
N PRO A 153 3.48 -22.84 -8.03
CA PRO A 153 3.44 -24.29 -7.92
C PRO A 153 2.22 -24.86 -8.65
N PRO A 154 2.34 -26.03 -9.30
CA PRO A 154 1.20 -26.64 -10.02
C PRO A 154 -0.02 -26.89 -9.13
N GLU A 155 0.20 -27.17 -7.84
CA GLU A 155 -0.81 -27.31 -6.78
C GLU A 155 -1.68 -26.06 -6.58
N GLN A 156 -1.19 -24.87 -6.96
CA GLN A 156 -1.92 -23.60 -6.84
C GLN A 156 -2.63 -23.19 -8.14
N VAL A 157 -2.41 -23.93 -9.23
CA VAL A 157 -2.88 -23.59 -10.58
C VAL A 157 -3.97 -24.55 -11.06
N GLY A 158 -3.90 -25.82 -10.64
CA GLY A 158 -4.99 -26.79 -10.81
C GLY A 158 -6.00 -26.64 -9.68
N GLY A 159 -7.24 -26.28 -10.01
CA GLY A 159 -8.36 -26.52 -9.10
C GLY A 159 -8.70 -28.00 -9.15
N ASP A 160 -8.79 -28.63 -7.98
CA ASP A 160 -9.86 -29.61 -7.74
C ASP A 160 -11.18 -28.85 -7.52
#